data_AF-A0A159Z7Y4-F1
#
_entry.id   AF-A0A159Z7Y4-F1
#
_cell.length_a   1.000
_cell.length_b   1.000
_cell.length_c   1.000
_cell.angle_alpha   90.00
_cell.angle_beta   90.00
_cell.angle_gamma   90.00
#
_symmetry.space_group_name_H-M   'P 1'
#
loop_
_entity.id
_entity.type
_entity.pdbx_description
1 polymer ?
#
loop_
_entity_poly.entity_id
_entity_poly.type
_entity_poly.pdbx_seq_one_letter_code
_entity_poly.pdbx_strand_id
1 'polypeptide(L)'
;MRLVEKTAGDSRYEEWITAAREDGRDAILSAIKWRSTEILIERDLRRSQASFAFDVLPADELDEKEKAVSRAAEHFLRTEMETPLYFGKDTLAAVASSNIDQYLEIAGALFEEISAKITGPRSIPRSLSAERQDAIIREVAELRWEGLVRRLPQGYDAKRFLEALGKYCRDQTFRPTAPYMPGVTGFAISMQDRNTLASEDEKKIKHFLQLRNVITSLVAHNLITPHLDRRAKGSLTWFSI
;
A
#
# COMPACT_ATOMS: atom_id res chain seq x y z
N MET A 1 -11.93 -18.03 13.50
CA MET A 1 -12.77 -19.03 12.80
C MET A 1 -12.22 -19.35 11.41
N ARG A 2 -12.04 -18.38 10.51
CA ARG A 2 -11.54 -18.59 9.12
C ARG A 2 -10.29 -19.47 8.95
N LEU A 3 -9.28 -19.27 9.81
CA LEU A 3 -8.01 -20.02 9.78
C LEU A 3 -8.20 -21.51 10.13
N VAL A 4 -8.98 -21.79 11.18
CA VAL A 4 -9.23 -23.15 11.68
C VAL A 4 -10.10 -23.95 10.72
N GLU A 5 -11.05 -23.30 10.03
CA GLU A 5 -11.84 -23.94 8.97
C GLU A 5 -11.00 -24.26 7.73
N LYS A 6 -10.04 -23.39 7.37
CA LYS A 6 -9.17 -23.60 6.20
C LYS A 6 -8.11 -24.69 6.41
N THR A 7 -7.63 -24.87 7.64
CA THR A 7 -6.61 -25.87 7.98
C THR A 7 -7.20 -27.11 8.66
N ALA A 8 -8.53 -27.27 8.64
CA ALA A 8 -9.22 -28.42 9.23
C ALA A 8 -8.87 -29.71 8.48
N GLY A 9 -7.73 -30.31 8.84
CA GLY A 9 -7.21 -31.54 8.23
C GLY A 9 -5.68 -31.59 8.07
N ASP A 10 -4.95 -30.49 8.32
CA ASP A 10 -3.49 -30.45 8.15
C ASP A 10 -2.78 -30.22 9.50
N SER A 11 -2.26 -31.31 10.08
CA SER A 11 -1.55 -31.30 11.38
C SER A 11 -0.26 -30.48 11.35
N ARG A 12 0.20 -30.08 10.17
CA ARG A 12 1.43 -29.32 9.94
C ARG A 12 1.40 -27.91 10.53
N TYR A 13 0.21 -27.31 10.67
CA TYR A 13 0.05 -25.92 11.12
C TYR A 13 -0.46 -25.79 12.56
N GLU A 14 -0.66 -26.89 13.28
CA GLU A 14 -1.19 -26.88 14.65
C GLU A 14 -0.29 -26.13 15.63
N GLU A 15 1.03 -26.29 15.52
CA GLU A 15 2.00 -25.56 16.37
C GLU A 15 1.94 -24.05 16.12
N TRP A 16 1.86 -23.62 14.86
CA TRP A 16 1.75 -22.19 14.51
C TRP A 16 0.43 -21.56 14.99
N ILE A 17 -0.69 -22.29 14.86
CA ILE A 17 -2.00 -21.82 15.32
C ILE A 17 -2.02 -21.71 16.85
N THR A 18 -1.34 -22.62 17.56
CA THR A 18 -1.25 -22.61 19.02
C THR A 18 -0.34 -21.48 19.50
N ALA A 19 0.83 -21.29 18.87
CA ALA A 19 1.75 -20.20 19.19
C ALA A 19 1.14 -18.80 18.95
N ALA A 20 0.31 -18.66 17.91
CA ALA A 20 -0.45 -17.42 17.71
C ALA A 20 -1.45 -17.18 18.85
N ARG A 21 -2.09 -18.25 19.39
CA ARG A 21 -3.10 -18.19 20.47
C ARG A 21 -2.58 -17.79 21.83
N GLU A 22 -1.36 -18.15 22.16
CA GLU A 22 -0.83 -17.93 23.51
C GLU A 22 -0.36 -16.49 23.77
N ASP A 23 -0.28 -15.63 22.74
CA ASP A 23 0.30 -14.28 22.84
C ASP A 23 -0.67 -13.19 23.38
N GLY A 24 -1.70 -13.60 24.11
CA GLY A 24 -2.91 -12.82 24.44
C GLY A 24 -2.77 -11.62 25.39
N ARG A 25 -1.63 -10.94 25.46
CA ARG A 25 -1.43 -9.76 26.34
C ARG A 25 -1.90 -8.44 25.72
N ASP A 26 -1.89 -8.33 24.39
CA ASP A 26 -2.38 -7.17 23.64
C ASP A 26 -3.22 -7.64 22.45
N ALA A 27 -4.47 -7.18 22.39
CA ALA A 27 -5.44 -7.56 21.37
C ALA A 27 -5.00 -7.16 19.95
N ILE A 28 -4.30 -6.02 19.80
CA ILE A 28 -3.84 -5.54 18.49
C ILE A 28 -2.68 -6.40 18.00
N LEU A 29 -1.68 -6.63 18.86
CA LEU A 29 -0.54 -7.49 18.52
C LEU A 29 -0.99 -8.92 18.22
N SER A 30 -1.92 -9.45 19.02
CA SER A 30 -2.51 -10.77 18.78
C SER A 30 -3.21 -10.83 17.42
N ALA A 31 -3.97 -9.81 17.04
CA ALA A 31 -4.63 -9.75 15.74
C ALA A 31 -3.60 -9.72 14.59
N ILE A 32 -2.56 -8.89 14.69
CA ILE A 32 -1.48 -8.79 13.69
C ILE A 32 -0.76 -10.13 13.54
N LYS A 33 -0.45 -10.81 14.65
CA LYS A 33 0.19 -12.13 14.67
C LYS A 33 -0.67 -13.19 14.00
N TRP A 34 -1.98 -13.17 14.28
CA TRP A 34 -2.94 -14.06 13.62
C TRP A 34 -2.98 -13.87 12.11
N ARG A 35 -3.07 -12.61 11.67
CA ARG A 35 -3.16 -12.29 10.25
C ARG A 35 -1.83 -12.58 9.53
N SER A 36 -0.70 -12.39 10.19
CA SER A 36 0.63 -12.78 9.69
C SER A 36 0.72 -14.29 9.50
N THR A 37 0.24 -15.06 10.48
CA THR A 37 0.19 -16.53 10.42
C THR A 37 -0.68 -17.01 9.25
N GLU A 38 -1.83 -16.37 9.00
CA GLU A 38 -2.69 -16.67 7.85
C GLU A 38 -1.98 -16.48 6.50
N ILE A 39 -1.27 -15.35 6.35
CA ILE A 39 -0.50 -15.07 5.12
C ILE A 39 0.60 -16.11 4.91
N LEU A 40 1.28 -16.55 5.98
CA LEU A 40 2.35 -17.54 5.92
C LEU A 40 1.83 -18.92 5.54
N ILE A 41 0.70 -19.35 6.11
CA ILE A 41 0.05 -20.62 5.75
C ILE A 41 -0.37 -20.60 4.29
N GLU A 42 -0.98 -19.52 3.81
CA GLU A 42 -1.41 -19.41 2.42
C GLU A 42 -0.21 -19.39 1.43
N ARG A 43 0.93 -18.81 1.82
CA ARG A 43 2.18 -18.90 1.06
C ARG A 43 2.70 -20.33 1.01
N ASP A 44 2.67 -21.04 2.13
CA ASP A 44 3.16 -22.41 2.23
C ASP A 44 2.27 -23.39 1.45
N LEU A 45 0.94 -23.29 1.55
CA LEU A 45 -0.01 -24.12 0.79
C LEU A 45 0.20 -24.01 -0.73
N ARG A 46 0.49 -22.80 -1.24
CA ARG A 46 0.83 -22.63 -2.67
C ARG A 46 2.18 -23.23 -3.04
N ARG A 47 3.13 -23.28 -2.10
CA ARG A 47 4.46 -23.86 -2.33
C ARG A 47 4.45 -25.38 -2.19
N SER A 48 3.71 -25.94 -1.25
CA SER A 48 3.58 -27.38 -1.01
C SER A 48 2.81 -28.10 -2.14
N GLN A 49 1.87 -27.40 -2.81
CA GLN A 49 1.29 -27.91 -4.06
C GLN A 49 2.33 -28.06 -5.19
N ALA A 50 3.43 -27.30 -5.17
CA ALA A 50 4.50 -27.37 -6.16
C ALA A 50 5.67 -28.27 -5.74
N SER A 51 5.89 -28.47 -4.43
CA SER A 51 6.88 -29.37 -3.87
C SER A 51 6.20 -30.21 -2.79
N PHE A 52 6.06 -31.52 -3.00
CA PHE A 52 5.52 -32.50 -2.06
C PHE A 52 6.29 -32.55 -0.72
N ALA A 53 6.21 -31.49 0.07
CA ALA A 53 6.89 -31.30 1.34
C ALA A 53 5.85 -31.42 2.46
N PHE A 54 6.02 -32.45 3.30
CA PHE A 54 5.06 -32.84 4.34
C PHE A 54 5.61 -32.62 5.76
N ASP A 55 6.75 -31.94 5.90
CA ASP A 55 7.43 -31.78 7.19
C ASP A 55 6.79 -30.69 8.06
N VAL A 56 6.57 -31.00 9.34
CA VAL A 56 6.07 -30.06 10.36
C VAL A 56 6.95 -28.81 10.40
N LEU A 57 6.33 -27.62 10.39
CA LEU A 57 7.05 -26.35 10.43
C LEU A 57 7.21 -25.90 11.89
N PRO A 58 8.45 -25.77 12.40
CA PRO A 58 8.68 -25.42 13.80
C PRO A 58 8.24 -23.97 14.09
N ALA A 59 7.88 -23.71 15.35
CA ALA A 59 7.46 -22.38 15.81
C ALA A 59 8.56 -21.31 15.68
N ASP A 60 9.83 -21.69 15.77
CA ASP A 60 10.96 -20.75 15.66
C ASP A 60 11.06 -20.11 14.25
N GLU A 61 10.64 -20.84 13.21
CA GLU A 61 10.56 -20.30 11.84
C GLU A 61 9.42 -19.28 11.67
N LEU A 62 8.41 -19.31 12.54
CA LEU A 62 7.29 -18.39 12.51
C LEU A 62 7.73 -16.99 12.94
N ASP A 63 8.45 -16.87 14.04
CA ASP A 63 8.89 -15.58 14.61
C ASP A 63 9.83 -14.81 13.66
N GLU A 64 10.72 -15.52 12.95
CA GLU A 64 11.60 -14.90 11.95
C GLU A 64 10.82 -14.39 10.72
N LYS A 65 9.84 -15.18 10.25
CA LYS A 65 9.04 -14.84 9.06
C LYS A 65 7.91 -13.84 9.37
N GLU A 66 7.43 -13.79 10.61
CA GLU A 66 6.38 -12.87 11.07
C GLU A 66 6.83 -11.42 10.93
N LYS A 67 8.07 -11.09 11.34
CA LYS A 67 8.62 -9.73 11.23
C LYS A 67 8.60 -9.21 9.78
N ALA A 68 8.74 -10.14 8.83
CA ALA A 68 8.71 -9.84 7.42
C ALA A 68 7.29 -9.76 6.84
N VAL A 69 6.22 -9.96 7.62
CA VAL A 69 4.80 -9.96 7.19
C VAL A 69 3.90 -9.06 8.04
N SER A 70 4.32 -8.72 9.26
CA SER A 70 3.54 -7.95 10.24
C SER A 70 2.97 -6.64 9.71
N ARG A 71 3.73 -5.88 8.91
CA ARG A 71 3.24 -4.63 8.30
C ARG A 71 2.10 -4.84 7.29
N ALA A 72 2.16 -5.90 6.49
CA ALA A 72 1.08 -6.24 5.56
C ALA A 72 -0.15 -6.74 6.32
N ALA A 73 0.07 -7.55 7.35
CA ALA A 73 -0.98 -8.04 8.24
C ALA A 73 -1.71 -6.89 8.96
N GLU A 74 -0.97 -5.91 9.48
CA GLU A 74 -1.54 -4.70 10.06
C GLU A 74 -2.37 -3.91 9.03
N HIS A 75 -1.85 -3.72 7.81
CA HIS A 75 -2.58 -3.02 6.75
C HIS A 75 -3.89 -3.75 6.36
N PHE A 76 -3.87 -5.08 6.29
CA PHE A 76 -5.07 -5.88 6.02
C PHE A 76 -6.11 -5.71 7.12
N LEU A 77 -5.70 -5.81 8.39
CA LEU A 77 -6.60 -5.66 9.53
C LEU A 77 -7.21 -4.26 9.60
N ARG A 78 -6.39 -3.22 9.42
CA ARG A 78 -6.89 -1.83 9.45
C ARG A 78 -7.87 -1.54 8.33
N THR A 79 -7.67 -2.16 7.16
CA THR A 79 -8.58 -2.06 6.01
C THR A 79 -9.89 -2.80 6.26
N GLU A 80 -9.83 -4.00 6.86
CA GLU A 80 -11.03 -4.80 7.19
C GLU A 80 -11.86 -4.19 8.32
N MET A 81 -11.21 -3.54 9.29
CA MET A 81 -11.85 -2.95 10.46
C MET A 81 -12.21 -1.47 10.28
N GLU A 82 -11.98 -0.89 9.10
CA GLU A 82 -12.21 0.52 8.76
C GLU A 82 -11.60 1.51 9.77
N THR A 83 -10.48 1.14 10.39
CA THR A 83 -9.82 1.99 11.40
C THR A 83 -9.02 3.13 10.76
N PRO A 84 -8.82 4.25 11.47
CA PRO A 84 -7.97 5.34 10.99
C PRO A 84 -6.58 4.83 10.58
N LEU A 85 -6.17 5.17 9.36
CA LEU A 85 -4.93 4.70 8.75
C LEU A 85 -3.90 5.83 8.65
N TYR A 86 -4.37 7.06 8.42
CA TYR A 86 -3.55 8.23 8.19
C TYR A 86 -3.54 9.12 9.43
N PHE A 87 -2.70 8.79 10.41
CA PHE A 87 -2.51 9.65 11.58
C PHE A 87 -1.07 9.59 12.10
N GLY A 88 -0.71 10.57 12.93
CA GLY A 88 0.62 10.68 13.53
C GLY A 88 1.65 11.41 12.65
N LYS A 89 2.75 11.79 13.30
CA LYS A 89 3.85 12.56 12.70
C LYS A 89 4.61 11.80 11.63
N ASP A 90 4.76 10.48 11.80
CA ASP A 90 5.56 9.66 10.89
C ASP A 90 4.87 9.53 9.53
N THR A 91 3.54 9.39 9.53
CA THR A 91 2.70 9.41 8.32
C THR A 91 2.84 10.74 7.57
N LEU A 92 2.81 11.87 8.27
CA LEU A 92 2.99 13.19 7.66
C LEU A 92 4.39 13.39 7.07
N ALA A 93 5.43 12.95 7.80
CA ALA A 93 6.81 13.02 7.34
C ALA A 93 7.06 12.15 6.09
N ALA A 94 6.40 10.99 5.99
CA ALA A 94 6.47 10.13 4.82
C ALA A 94 5.93 10.84 3.57
N VAL A 95 4.80 11.54 3.68
CA VAL A 95 4.21 12.33 2.56
C VAL A 95 5.14 13.46 2.13
N ALA A 96 5.79 14.16 3.09
CA ALA A 96 6.74 15.23 2.78
C ALA A 96 7.91 14.76 1.90
N SER A 97 8.34 13.52 2.10
CA SER A 97 9.49 12.95 1.40
C SER A 97 9.20 12.61 -0.06
N SER A 98 7.93 12.39 -0.43
CA SER A 98 7.52 12.04 -1.80
C SER A 98 6.91 13.21 -2.56
N ASN A 99 6.14 14.09 -1.91
CA ASN A 99 5.48 15.22 -2.58
C ASN A 99 5.27 16.40 -1.62
N ILE A 100 6.12 17.43 -1.76
CA ILE A 100 6.09 18.62 -0.88
C ILE A 100 4.78 19.41 -0.99
N ASP A 101 4.18 19.47 -2.18
CA ASP A 101 2.92 20.19 -2.38
C ASP A 101 1.77 19.50 -1.63
N GLN A 102 1.70 18.17 -1.69
CA GLN A 102 0.71 17.40 -0.93
C GLN A 102 0.91 17.55 0.57
N TYR A 103 2.17 17.55 1.03
CA TYR A 103 2.48 17.77 2.43
C TYR A 103 2.02 19.15 2.92
N LEU A 104 2.27 20.21 2.15
CA LEU A 104 1.86 21.57 2.52
C LEU A 104 0.33 21.71 2.56
N GLU A 105 -0.39 21.11 1.61
CA GLU A 105 -1.87 21.09 1.61
C GLU A 105 -2.41 20.39 2.88
N ILE A 106 -1.87 19.22 3.22
CA ILE A 106 -2.28 18.47 4.43
C ILE A 106 -1.90 19.23 5.71
N ALA A 107 -0.66 19.73 5.79
CA ALA A 107 -0.16 20.44 6.96
C ALA A 107 -0.97 21.72 7.21
N GLY A 108 -1.35 22.44 6.15
CA GLY A 108 -2.23 23.61 6.21
C GLY A 108 -3.58 23.26 6.82
N ALA A 109 -4.27 22.25 6.28
CA ALA A 109 -5.59 21.82 6.78
C ALA A 109 -5.54 21.37 8.26
N LEU A 110 -4.51 20.62 8.64
CA LEU A 110 -4.31 20.19 10.03
C LEU A 110 -4.00 21.38 10.95
N PHE A 111 -3.19 22.34 10.49
CA PHE A 111 -2.86 23.53 11.25
C PHE A 111 -4.09 24.42 11.48
N GLU A 112 -4.94 24.59 10.47
CA GLU A 112 -6.20 25.33 10.59
C GLU A 112 -7.12 24.72 11.65
N GLU A 113 -7.31 23.39 11.61
CA GLU A 113 -8.14 22.68 12.58
C GLU A 113 -7.58 22.81 14.01
N ILE A 114 -6.26 22.64 14.18
CA ILE A 114 -5.61 22.79 15.50
C ILE A 114 -5.76 24.24 16.02
N SER A 115 -5.55 25.23 15.14
CA SER A 115 -5.66 26.65 15.50
C SER A 115 -7.09 27.00 15.95
N ALA A 116 -8.10 26.50 15.26
CA ALA A 116 -9.50 26.67 15.65
C ALA A 116 -9.79 26.08 17.04
N LYS A 117 -9.25 24.90 17.35
CA LYS A 117 -9.40 24.26 18.67
C LYS A 117 -8.67 25.01 19.78
N ILE A 118 -7.52 25.63 19.50
CA ILE A 118 -6.76 26.42 20.49
C ILE A 118 -7.52 27.70 20.87
N THR A 119 -8.12 28.37 19.89
CA THR A 119 -8.90 29.61 20.10
C THR A 119 -10.29 29.34 20.69
N GLY A 120 -10.77 28.09 20.61
CA GLY A 120 -12.04 27.66 21.16
C GLY A 120 -12.11 27.59 22.70
N PRO A 121 -13.29 27.26 23.25
CA PRO A 121 -13.49 27.11 24.69
C PRO A 121 -12.52 26.09 25.31
N ARG A 122 -12.00 26.40 26.51
CA ARG A 122 -11.06 25.53 27.26
C ARG A 122 -11.58 24.12 27.57
N SER A 123 -12.89 23.88 27.43
CA SER A 123 -13.52 22.58 27.62
C SER A 123 -13.26 21.59 26.48
N ILE A 124 -12.78 22.05 25.32
CA ILE A 124 -12.52 21.19 24.17
C ILE A 124 -11.06 20.69 24.21
N PRO A 125 -10.82 19.37 24.04
CA PRO A 125 -9.46 18.84 23.88
C PRO A 125 -8.74 19.53 22.72
N ARG A 126 -7.57 20.09 23.01
CA ARG A 126 -6.75 20.82 22.03
C ARG A 126 -6.04 19.90 21.04
N SER A 127 -5.92 18.61 21.36
CA SER A 127 -5.36 17.60 20.46
C SER A 127 -6.37 17.16 19.41
N LEU A 128 -5.86 16.72 18.26
CA LEU A 128 -6.65 15.99 17.28
C LEU A 128 -6.72 14.51 17.68
N SER A 129 -7.91 13.92 17.61
CA SER A 129 -8.03 12.46 17.66
C SER A 129 -7.49 11.87 16.36
N ALA A 130 -7.10 10.60 16.40
CA ALA A 130 -6.65 9.88 15.21
C ALA A 130 -7.73 9.85 14.13
N GLU A 131 -9.01 9.71 14.52
CA GLU A 131 -10.14 9.72 13.56
C GLU A 131 -10.27 11.07 12.87
N ARG A 132 -10.13 12.18 13.61
CA ARG A 132 -10.26 13.51 13.01
C ARG A 132 -9.08 13.82 12.10
N GLN A 133 -7.87 13.42 12.49
CA GLN A 133 -6.69 13.58 11.64
C GLN A 133 -6.82 12.79 10.32
N ASP A 134 -7.26 11.53 10.39
CA ASP A 134 -7.49 10.68 9.21
C ASP A 134 -8.58 11.27 8.30
N ALA A 135 -9.68 11.75 8.88
CA ALA A 135 -10.75 12.40 8.13
C ALA A 135 -10.26 13.63 7.36
N ILE A 136 -9.52 14.54 8.01
CA ILE A 136 -8.97 15.74 7.35
C ILE A 136 -8.03 15.36 6.21
N ILE A 137 -7.16 14.36 6.42
CA ILE A 137 -6.23 13.91 5.37
C ILE A 137 -7.00 13.34 4.18
N ARG A 138 -8.06 12.55 4.41
CA ARG A 138 -8.91 12.03 3.33
C ARG A 138 -9.66 13.15 2.60
N GLU A 139 -10.19 14.13 3.31
CA GLU A 139 -10.85 15.29 2.72
C GLU A 139 -9.91 16.07 1.80
N VAL A 140 -8.68 16.36 2.25
CA VAL A 140 -7.65 17.02 1.43
C VAL A 140 -7.28 16.17 0.21
N ALA A 141 -7.11 14.86 0.39
CA ALA A 141 -6.80 13.94 -0.71
C ALA A 141 -7.93 13.89 -1.74
N GLU A 142 -9.18 13.84 -1.32
CA GLU A 142 -10.36 13.83 -2.20
C GLU A 142 -10.46 15.14 -2.99
N LEU A 143 -10.31 16.30 -2.34
CA LEU A 143 -10.32 17.59 -3.02
C LEU A 143 -9.22 17.68 -4.09
N ARG A 144 -8.03 17.18 -3.77
CA ARG A 144 -6.92 17.11 -4.74
C ARG A 144 -7.26 16.15 -5.90
N TRP A 145 -7.86 15.00 -5.60
CA TRP A 145 -8.26 13.99 -6.56
C TRP A 145 -9.36 14.47 -7.52
N GLU A 146 -10.37 15.18 -7.01
CA GLU A 146 -11.42 15.81 -7.82
C GLU A 146 -10.85 16.91 -8.72
N GLY A 147 -9.89 17.69 -8.21
CA GLY A 147 -9.21 18.75 -8.96
C GLY A 147 -8.25 18.25 -10.05
N LEU A 148 -7.84 16.98 -10.03
CA LEU A 148 -6.79 16.41 -10.88
C LEU A 148 -7.06 16.61 -12.37
N VAL A 149 -8.32 16.42 -12.80
CA VAL A 149 -8.72 16.55 -14.21
C VAL A 149 -8.46 17.96 -14.76
N ARG A 150 -8.60 18.99 -13.91
CA ARG A 150 -8.40 20.39 -14.28
C ARG A 150 -6.92 20.81 -14.21
N ARG A 151 -6.12 20.13 -13.37
CA ARG A 151 -4.72 20.46 -13.10
C ARG A 151 -3.74 19.84 -14.09
N LEU A 152 -4.15 18.80 -14.82
CA LEU A 152 -3.27 18.04 -15.70
C LEU A 152 -3.65 18.16 -17.18
N PRO A 153 -2.65 18.27 -18.08
CA PRO A 153 -2.82 17.90 -19.48
C PRO A 153 -3.35 16.46 -19.58
N GLN A 154 -4.34 16.21 -20.44
CA GLN A 154 -4.99 14.89 -20.55
C GLN A 154 -5.61 14.40 -19.21
N GLY A 155 -6.08 15.32 -18.37
CA GLY A 155 -6.49 15.02 -16.99
C GLY A 155 -7.52 13.89 -16.83
N TYR A 156 -8.46 13.72 -17.77
CA TYR A 156 -9.39 12.58 -17.76
C TYR A 156 -8.68 11.24 -17.97
N ASP A 157 -7.77 11.16 -18.94
CA ASP A 157 -7.01 9.94 -19.21
C ASP A 157 -6.00 9.65 -18.10
N ALA A 158 -5.37 10.69 -17.53
CA ALA A 158 -4.48 10.58 -16.39
C ALA A 158 -5.23 10.05 -15.16
N LYS A 159 -6.41 10.59 -14.85
CA LYS A 159 -7.27 10.08 -13.77
C LYS A 159 -7.65 8.62 -14.01
N ARG A 160 -8.15 8.28 -15.20
CA ARG A 160 -8.52 6.90 -15.56
C ARG A 160 -7.34 5.93 -15.44
N PHE A 161 -6.14 6.36 -15.84
CA PHE A 161 -4.92 5.57 -15.71
C PHE A 161 -4.58 5.32 -14.23
N LEU A 162 -4.61 6.35 -13.39
CA LEU A 162 -4.35 6.23 -11.96
C LEU A 162 -5.41 5.37 -11.25
N GLU A 163 -6.68 5.44 -11.64
CA GLU A 163 -7.75 4.55 -11.12
C GLU A 163 -7.49 3.09 -11.47
N ALA A 164 -7.15 2.81 -12.73
CA ALA A 164 -6.81 1.47 -13.18
C ALA A 164 -5.54 0.94 -12.48
N LEU A 165 -4.53 1.79 -12.31
CA LEU A 165 -3.31 1.46 -11.59
C LEU A 165 -3.58 1.21 -10.11
N GLY A 166 -4.41 2.05 -9.47
CA GLY A 166 -4.83 1.88 -8.08
C GLY A 166 -5.58 0.58 -7.86
N LYS A 167 -6.51 0.23 -8.78
CA LYS A 167 -7.21 -1.06 -8.77
C LYS A 167 -6.21 -2.22 -8.90
N TYR A 168 -5.29 -2.14 -9.86
CA TYR A 168 -4.24 -3.15 -10.03
C TYR A 168 -3.39 -3.31 -8.75
N CYS A 169 -2.90 -2.21 -8.19
CA CYS A 169 -2.13 -2.17 -6.96
C CYS A 169 -2.89 -2.80 -5.78
N ARG A 170 -4.19 -2.49 -5.63
CA ARG A 170 -5.07 -3.10 -4.63
C ARG A 170 -5.20 -4.60 -4.83
N ASP A 171 -5.49 -5.03 -6.06
CA ASP A 171 -5.65 -6.43 -6.43
C ASP A 171 -4.37 -7.24 -6.24
N GLN A 172 -3.19 -6.61 -6.35
CA GLN A 172 -1.90 -7.25 -6.03
C GLN A 172 -1.59 -7.26 -4.54
N THR A 173 -1.89 -6.16 -3.83
CA THR A 173 -1.58 -5.98 -2.40
C THR A 173 -2.40 -6.93 -1.54
N PHE A 174 -3.71 -7.02 -1.78
CA PHE A 174 -4.62 -7.86 -1.00
C PHE A 174 -4.71 -9.31 -1.49
N ARG A 175 -3.72 -9.77 -2.27
CA ARG A 175 -3.60 -11.20 -2.56
C ARG A 175 -3.39 -11.94 -1.24
N PRO A 176 -4.05 -13.09 -1.03
CA PRO A 176 -3.95 -13.86 0.21
C PRO A 176 -2.51 -14.17 0.66
N THR A 177 -1.59 -14.29 -0.30
CA THR A 177 -0.17 -14.57 -0.05
C THR A 177 0.68 -13.33 0.23
N ALA A 178 0.11 -12.12 0.22
CA ALA A 178 0.79 -10.83 0.33
C ALA A 178 2.16 -10.79 -0.38
N PRO A 179 2.24 -11.04 -1.69
CA PRO A 179 3.49 -11.31 -2.39
C PRO A 179 4.43 -10.11 -2.48
N TYR A 180 3.90 -8.89 -2.34
CA TYR A 180 4.65 -7.65 -2.43
C TYR A 180 4.39 -6.80 -1.19
N MET A 181 5.44 -6.51 -0.44
CA MET A 181 5.38 -5.81 0.84
C MET A 181 6.18 -4.52 0.80
N PRO A 182 5.74 -3.41 1.41
CA PRO A 182 4.52 -3.16 2.22
C PRO A 182 3.19 -3.06 1.44
N GLY A 183 3.24 -3.25 0.13
CA GLY A 183 2.10 -3.21 -0.79
C GLY A 183 2.64 -2.93 -2.19
N VAL A 184 1.85 -3.22 -3.22
CA VAL A 184 2.19 -2.78 -4.59
C VAL A 184 1.74 -1.34 -4.72
N THR A 185 2.69 -0.43 -4.92
CA THR A 185 2.43 1.01 -5.15
C THR A 185 2.78 1.43 -6.58
N GLY A 186 3.01 0.47 -7.48
CA GLY A 186 3.60 0.76 -8.77
C GLY A 186 3.56 -0.39 -9.78
N PHE A 187 4.17 -0.14 -10.93
CA PHE A 187 4.28 -1.10 -12.02
C PHE A 187 5.67 -1.05 -12.67
N ALA A 188 6.07 -2.15 -13.31
CA ALA A 188 7.30 -2.23 -14.08
C ALA A 188 6.98 -2.25 -15.57
N ILE A 189 7.80 -1.57 -16.37
CA ILE A 189 7.87 -1.78 -17.83
C ILE A 189 9.30 -2.16 -18.21
N SER A 190 9.47 -2.84 -19.35
CA SER A 190 10.81 -3.15 -19.83
C SER A 190 11.56 -1.88 -20.25
N MET A 191 12.89 -1.91 -20.19
CA MET A 191 13.72 -0.81 -20.72
C MET A 191 13.50 -0.61 -22.21
N GLN A 192 13.17 -1.68 -22.95
CA GLN A 192 12.82 -1.60 -24.36
C GLN A 192 11.51 -0.83 -24.56
N ASP A 193 10.48 -1.13 -23.77
CA ASP A 193 9.19 -0.41 -23.83
C ASP A 193 9.36 1.04 -23.39
N ARG A 194 10.16 1.29 -22.35
CA ARG A 194 10.52 2.65 -21.94
C ARG A 194 11.18 3.41 -23.08
N ASN A 195 12.20 2.83 -23.72
CA ASN A 195 12.90 3.50 -24.81
C ASN A 195 11.98 3.73 -26.01
N THR A 196 11.09 2.78 -26.29
CA THR A 196 10.04 2.94 -27.31
C THR A 196 9.12 4.11 -26.98
N LEU A 197 8.64 4.21 -25.73
CA LEU A 197 7.78 5.31 -25.30
C LEU A 197 8.53 6.65 -25.23
N ALA A 198 9.81 6.67 -24.85
CA ALA A 198 10.55 7.90 -24.61
C ALA A 198 11.24 8.47 -25.86
N SER A 199 11.68 7.62 -26.79
CA SER A 199 12.67 7.99 -27.81
C SER A 199 12.22 7.76 -29.25
N GLU A 200 11.21 6.93 -29.49
CA GLU A 200 10.76 6.66 -30.86
C GLU A 200 9.87 7.76 -31.44
N ASP A 201 9.93 7.89 -32.76
CA ASP A 201 9.12 8.84 -33.54
C ASP A 201 7.62 8.55 -33.31
N GLU A 202 6.84 9.62 -33.15
CA GLU A 202 5.39 9.57 -32.96
C GLU A 202 4.67 8.70 -33.99
N LYS A 203 5.16 8.70 -35.23
CA LYS A 203 4.60 7.91 -36.33
C LYS A 203 4.73 6.40 -36.07
N LYS A 204 5.81 5.96 -35.44
CA LYS A 204 6.04 4.54 -35.12
C LYS A 204 5.24 4.08 -33.91
N ILE A 205 5.05 4.96 -32.93
CA ILE A 205 4.32 4.66 -31.70
C ILE A 205 2.89 5.20 -31.72
N LYS A 206 2.28 5.37 -32.90
CA LYS A 206 0.95 5.98 -33.06
C LYS A 206 -0.10 5.41 -32.11
N HIS A 207 -0.08 4.09 -31.89
CA HIS A 207 -0.99 3.38 -30.98
C HIS A 207 -0.71 3.62 -29.49
N PHE A 208 0.51 4.02 -29.13
CA PHE A 208 0.94 4.29 -27.76
C PHE A 208 1.07 5.78 -27.44
N LEU A 209 0.81 6.68 -28.39
CA LEU A 209 0.98 8.13 -28.20
C LEU A 209 0.19 8.67 -27.00
N GLN A 210 -1.05 8.22 -26.84
CA GLN A 210 -1.90 8.64 -25.72
C GLN A 210 -1.32 8.18 -24.38
N LEU A 211 -0.85 6.93 -24.31
CA LEU A 211 -0.19 6.39 -23.12
C LEU A 211 1.08 7.16 -22.79
N ARG A 212 1.93 7.45 -23.79
CA ARG A 212 3.13 8.27 -23.63
C ARG A 212 2.79 9.64 -23.04
N ASN A 213 1.79 10.32 -23.62
CA ASN A 213 1.40 11.66 -23.16
C ASN A 213 0.88 11.65 -21.72
N VAL A 214 0.10 10.62 -21.34
CA VAL A 214 -0.39 10.44 -19.97
C VAL A 214 0.77 10.20 -19.01
N ILE A 215 1.66 9.24 -19.30
CA ILE A 215 2.82 8.94 -18.44
C ILE A 215 3.71 10.17 -18.29
N THR A 216 3.99 10.89 -19.38
CA THR A 216 4.78 12.12 -19.34
C THR A 216 4.12 13.18 -18.45
N SER A 217 2.79 13.35 -18.55
CA SER A 217 2.06 14.29 -17.68
C SER A 217 2.15 13.87 -16.20
N LEU A 218 1.94 12.59 -15.90
CA LEU A 218 1.99 12.08 -14.52
C LEU A 218 3.39 12.25 -13.90
N VAL A 219 4.45 11.99 -14.67
CA VAL A 219 5.84 12.20 -14.22
C VAL A 219 6.13 13.68 -14.03
N ALA A 220 5.73 14.54 -14.97
CA ALA A 220 5.99 15.98 -14.89
C ALA A 220 5.32 16.64 -13.67
N HIS A 221 4.21 16.09 -13.18
CA HIS A 221 3.46 16.60 -12.03
C HIS A 221 3.72 15.82 -10.72
N ASN A 222 4.78 15.00 -10.66
CA ASN A 222 5.16 14.22 -9.47
C ASN A 222 4.01 13.35 -8.92
N LEU A 223 3.18 12.80 -9.81
CA LEU A 223 2.14 11.83 -9.47
C LEU A 223 2.63 10.39 -9.62
N ILE A 224 3.70 10.18 -10.38
CA ILE A 224 4.42 8.92 -10.49
C ILE A 224 5.91 9.23 -10.61
N THR A 225 6.75 8.52 -9.86
CA THR A 225 8.21 8.61 -9.91
C THR A 225 8.81 7.41 -10.67
N PRO A 226 9.57 7.65 -11.75
CA PRO A 226 10.34 6.60 -12.40
C PRO A 226 11.64 6.32 -11.61
N HIS A 227 11.84 5.05 -11.26
CA HIS A 227 13.06 4.51 -10.70
C HIS A 227 13.76 3.65 -11.75
N LEU A 228 14.93 4.12 -12.19
CA LEU A 228 15.79 3.41 -13.12
C LEU A 228 16.61 2.34 -12.38
N ASP A 229 16.89 1.22 -13.04
CA ASP A 229 17.84 0.19 -12.60
C ASP A 229 17.58 -0.43 -11.21
N ARG A 230 16.34 -0.82 -10.93
CA ARG A 230 16.11 -1.84 -9.89
C ARG A 230 16.60 -3.18 -10.46
N ARG A 231 17.70 -3.73 -9.90
CA ARG A 231 18.29 -5.03 -10.23
C ARG A 231 17.32 -6.20 -9.94
N ALA A 232 16.21 -6.28 -10.64
CA ALA A 232 15.51 -7.54 -10.89
C ALA A 232 16.04 -8.02 -12.24
N LYS A 233 16.74 -9.16 -12.25
CA LYS A 233 17.27 -9.89 -13.42
C LYS A 233 16.81 -9.35 -14.80
N GLY A 234 17.51 -8.34 -15.32
CA GLY A 234 17.31 -7.79 -16.67
C GLY A 234 16.31 -6.65 -16.81
N SER A 235 16.83 -5.44 -17.12
CA SER A 235 16.18 -4.41 -17.95
C SER A 235 14.72 -4.02 -17.65
N LEU A 236 14.41 -3.60 -16.43
CA LEU A 236 13.09 -3.03 -16.08
C LEU A 236 13.23 -1.60 -15.52
N THR A 237 12.31 -0.72 -15.90
CA THR A 237 12.06 0.55 -15.21
C THR A 237 10.86 0.39 -14.29
N TRP A 238 11.02 0.75 -13.02
CA TRP A 238 9.96 0.72 -12.03
C TRP A 238 9.32 2.10 -11.93
N PHE A 239 8.00 2.17 -11.97
CA PHE A 239 7.24 3.38 -11.69
C PHE A 239 6.50 3.18 -10.37
N SER A 240 6.68 4.08 -9.41
CA SER A 240 5.88 4.11 -8.17
C SER A 240 5.07 5.39 -8.07
N ILE A 241 3.88 5.26 -7.48
CA ILE A 241 3.07 6.38 -7.00
C ILE A 241 3.66 6.87 -5.68
#